data_AF-A0A8H4TNU7-F1
#
_entry.id   AF-A0A8H4TNU7-F1
#
_cell.length_a   1.000
_cell.length_b   1.000
_cell.length_c   1.000
_cell.angle_alpha   90.00
_cell.angle_beta   90.00
_cell.angle_gamma   90.00
#
_symmetry.space_group_name_H-M   'P 1'
#
loop_
_entity.id
_entity.type
_entity.pdbx_description
1 polymer ?
#
loop_
_entity_poly.entity_id
_entity_poly.type
_entity_poly.pdbx_seq_one_letter_code
_entity_poly.pdbx_strand_id
1 'polypeptide(L)'
;MLIASKPTFRHGLSELLAAYLKNLQLRPLRTKMTAQAVISTLTELISSYIAYGRPGYGPTVTSRVPKMAFYGGFISAPLNHFFMTALQRIFKGRTGFWAKSLESLLTYLLVLPIQNAIYLASMAIIAGANTVQQVRGTLHAALLPMMKVSWAVHPVITAITTQVIPPQFRVVFLNLFGLCISTYFNTRAKMRRVAEARKQAELKASAKDEELDDETFVGHK
;
A
#
# COMPACT_ATOMS: atom_id res chain seq x y z
N MET A 1 -45.93 24.41 -8.55
CA MET A 1 -44.49 24.78 -8.54
C MET A 1 -43.77 23.81 -7.62
N LEU A 2 -43.25 22.69 -8.15
CA LEU A 2 -42.57 21.64 -7.39
C LEU A 2 -41.06 21.91 -7.43
N ILE A 3 -40.51 22.36 -6.30
CA ILE A 3 -39.07 22.53 -6.14
C ILE A 3 -38.47 21.13 -5.97
N ALA A 4 -37.86 20.60 -7.02
CA ALA A 4 -37.03 19.41 -6.93
C ALA A 4 -35.84 19.71 -6.00
N SER A 5 -35.90 19.16 -4.78
CA SER A 5 -34.80 19.22 -3.82
C SER A 5 -33.57 18.56 -4.46
N LYS A 6 -32.54 19.37 -4.77
CA LYS A 6 -31.26 18.85 -5.27
C LYS A 6 -30.72 17.88 -4.21
N PRO A 7 -30.34 16.64 -4.56
CA PRO A 7 -29.72 15.73 -3.61
C PRO A 7 -28.45 16.41 -3.09
N THR A 8 -28.50 16.86 -1.85
CA THR A 8 -27.37 17.50 -1.20
C THR A 8 -26.34 16.40 -0.97
N PHE A 9 -25.16 16.54 -1.58
CA PHE A 9 -24.04 15.60 -1.52
C PHE A 9 -23.75 15.02 -0.13
N ARG A 10 -24.04 15.79 0.93
CA ARG A 10 -23.94 15.38 2.34
C ARG A 10 -24.85 14.19 2.70
N HIS A 11 -26.08 14.13 2.19
CA HIS A 11 -27.02 13.03 2.48
C HIS A 11 -26.57 11.72 1.82
N GLY A 12 -26.12 11.78 0.55
CA GLY A 12 -25.62 10.60 -0.16
C GLY A 12 -24.37 9.99 0.49
N LEU A 13 -23.43 10.82 0.97
CA LEU A 13 -22.25 10.33 1.69
C LEU A 13 -22.61 9.65 3.02
N SER A 14 -23.57 10.21 3.77
CA SER A 14 -24.02 9.58 5.03
C SER A 14 -24.72 8.25 4.79
N GLU A 15 -25.50 8.13 3.72
CA GLU A 15 -26.17 6.88 3.34
C GLU A 15 -25.18 5.81 2.87
N LEU A 16 -24.19 6.20 2.05
CA LEU A 16 -23.11 5.31 1.61
C LEU A 16 -22.26 4.82 2.79
N LEU A 17 -21.94 5.71 3.73
CA LEU A 17 -21.22 5.37 4.95
C LEU A 17 -22.04 4.41 5.82
N ALA A 18 -23.32 4.68 6.02
CA ALA A 18 -24.21 3.80 6.76
C ALA A 18 -24.34 2.41 6.10
N ALA A 19 -24.48 2.36 4.77
CA ALA A 19 -24.51 1.13 4.00
C ALA A 19 -23.17 0.37 4.10
N TYR A 20 -22.04 1.06 4.06
CA TYR A 20 -20.72 0.46 4.28
C TYR A 20 -20.59 -0.14 5.67
N LEU A 21 -20.93 0.61 6.73
CA LEU A 21 -20.87 0.14 8.11
C LEU A 21 -21.78 -1.07 8.35
N LYS A 22 -23.00 -1.04 7.78
CA LYS A 22 -23.94 -2.17 7.81
C LYS A 22 -23.35 -3.40 7.13
N ASN A 23 -22.79 -3.27 5.92
CA ASN A 23 -22.18 -4.39 5.21
C ASN A 23 -20.90 -4.89 5.88
N LEU A 24 -20.17 -4.02 6.60
CA LEU A 24 -18.99 -4.42 7.36
C LEU A 24 -19.34 -5.35 8.52
N GLN A 25 -20.50 -5.18 9.14
CA GLN A 25 -21.01 -6.06 10.18
C GLN A 25 -21.63 -7.36 9.62
N LEU A 26 -22.45 -7.24 8.57
CA LEU A 26 -23.18 -8.38 8.00
C LEU A 26 -22.31 -9.31 7.14
N ARG A 27 -21.35 -8.75 6.40
CA ARG A 27 -20.53 -9.47 5.40
C ARG A 27 -19.06 -9.00 5.49
N PRO A 28 -18.40 -9.21 6.64
CA PRO A 28 -17.11 -8.57 6.95
C PRO A 28 -16.01 -8.86 5.93
N LEU A 29 -15.88 -10.11 5.46
CA LEU A 29 -14.84 -10.48 4.50
C LEU A 29 -15.05 -9.78 3.15
N ARG A 30 -16.24 -9.91 2.56
CA ARG A 30 -16.57 -9.28 1.26
C ARG A 30 -16.36 -7.77 1.30
N THR A 31 -16.87 -7.11 2.34
CA THR A 31 -16.74 -5.66 2.50
C THR A 31 -15.28 -5.23 2.61
N LYS A 32 -14.46 -5.96 3.38
CA LYS A 32 -13.01 -5.70 3.48
C LYS A 32 -12.29 -5.91 2.15
N MET A 33 -12.63 -6.96 1.41
CA MET A 33 -12.06 -7.22 0.08
C MET A 33 -12.36 -6.08 -0.90
N THR A 34 -13.63 -5.67 -1.00
CA THR A 34 -14.01 -4.56 -1.89
C THR A 34 -13.35 -3.25 -1.46
N ALA A 35 -13.37 -2.93 -0.16
CA ALA A 35 -12.73 -1.72 0.35
C ALA A 35 -11.23 -1.69 0.04
N GLN A 36 -10.53 -2.81 0.27
CA GLN A 36 -9.09 -2.88 0.04
C GLN A 36 -8.74 -2.84 -1.45
N ALA A 37 -9.55 -3.45 -2.32
CA ALA A 37 -9.38 -3.32 -3.76
C ALA A 37 -9.46 -1.85 -4.22
N VAL A 38 -10.45 -1.10 -3.70
CA VAL A 38 -10.59 0.33 -3.97
C VAL A 38 -9.40 1.12 -3.41
N ILE A 39 -9.00 0.88 -2.16
CA ILE A 39 -7.86 1.56 -1.53
C ILE A 39 -6.57 1.32 -2.30
N SER A 40 -6.27 0.09 -2.69
CA SER A 40 -5.07 -0.23 -3.48
C SER A 40 -5.11 0.38 -4.88
N THR A 41 -6.29 0.43 -5.50
CA THR A 41 -6.50 1.12 -6.79
C THR A 41 -6.20 2.62 -6.66
N LEU A 42 -6.80 3.28 -5.66
CA LEU A 42 -6.57 4.71 -5.40
C LEU A 42 -5.11 4.99 -5.06
N THR A 43 -4.48 4.13 -4.25
CA THR A 43 -3.05 4.21 -3.92
C THR A 43 -2.20 4.21 -5.19
N GLU A 44 -2.46 3.31 -6.13
CA GLU A 44 -1.71 3.23 -7.39
C GLU A 44 -1.93 4.45 -8.27
N LEU A 45 -3.18 4.90 -8.43
CA LEU A 45 -3.52 6.07 -9.24
C LEU A 45 -2.87 7.34 -8.69
N ILE A 46 -3.02 7.60 -7.38
CA ILE A 46 -2.47 8.80 -6.74
C ILE A 46 -0.94 8.75 -6.77
N SER A 47 -0.32 7.62 -6.43
CA SER A 47 1.13 7.51 -6.44
C SER A 47 1.74 7.60 -7.84
N SER A 48 1.06 7.06 -8.87
CA SER A 48 1.45 7.24 -10.27
C SER A 48 1.30 8.68 -10.71
N TYR A 49 0.21 9.36 -10.33
CA TYR A 49 0.02 10.77 -10.60
C TYR A 49 1.12 11.63 -9.97
N ILE A 50 1.48 11.40 -8.71
CA ILE A 50 2.53 12.19 -8.06
C ILE A 50 3.92 11.88 -8.64
N ALA A 51 4.20 10.61 -8.96
CA ALA A 51 5.51 10.21 -9.48
C ALA A 51 5.70 10.56 -10.97
N TYR A 52 4.63 10.54 -11.78
CA TYR A 52 4.69 10.64 -13.23
C TYR A 52 3.84 11.77 -13.84
N GLY A 53 3.06 12.52 -13.05
CA GLY A 53 2.16 13.57 -13.55
C GLY A 53 2.85 14.84 -14.06
N ARG A 54 4.18 14.84 -14.24
CA ARG A 54 4.92 15.94 -14.86
C ARG A 54 5.06 15.69 -16.37
N PRO A 55 5.03 16.74 -17.21
CA PRO A 55 5.26 16.58 -18.65
C PRO A 55 6.54 15.76 -18.90
N GLY A 56 6.44 14.72 -19.73
CA GLY A 56 7.56 13.81 -20.05
C GLY A 56 7.71 12.58 -19.13
N TYR A 57 6.79 12.36 -18.20
CA TYR A 57 6.74 11.13 -17.40
C TYR A 57 5.47 10.32 -17.74
N GLY A 58 5.58 8.99 -17.72
CA GLY A 58 4.61 8.06 -18.31
C GLY A 58 3.17 8.12 -17.79
N PRO A 59 2.27 7.26 -18.31
CA PRO A 59 0.84 7.35 -18.03
C PRO A 59 0.50 7.13 -16.56
N THR A 60 -0.47 7.89 -16.05
CA THR A 60 -0.96 7.81 -14.67
C THR A 60 -1.80 6.56 -14.43
N VAL A 61 -2.52 6.10 -15.46
CA VAL A 61 -3.23 4.83 -15.50
C VAL A 61 -2.36 3.81 -16.21
N THR A 62 -1.93 2.77 -15.50
CA THR A 62 -1.05 1.72 -16.03
C THR A 62 -1.67 0.34 -15.83
N SER A 63 -1.08 -0.69 -16.46
CA SER A 63 -1.42 -2.09 -16.21
C SER A 63 -1.23 -2.54 -14.76
N ARG A 64 -0.62 -1.70 -13.88
CA ARG A 64 -0.51 -1.96 -12.45
C ARG A 64 -1.81 -1.70 -11.69
N VAL A 65 -2.70 -0.85 -12.19
CA VAL A 65 -3.98 -0.53 -11.55
C VAL A 65 -4.84 -1.79 -11.31
N PRO A 66 -5.15 -2.61 -12.32
CA PRO A 66 -5.92 -3.84 -12.09
C PRO A 66 -5.17 -4.85 -11.21
N LYS A 67 -3.84 -4.91 -11.29
CA LYS A 67 -3.02 -5.78 -10.42
C LYS A 67 -3.08 -5.34 -8.96
N MET A 68 -3.14 -4.05 -8.70
CA MET A 68 -3.28 -3.47 -7.36
C MET A 68 -4.68 -3.69 -6.80
N ALA A 69 -5.72 -3.55 -7.62
CA ALA A 69 -7.08 -3.91 -7.25
C ALA A 69 -7.16 -5.40 -6.83
N PHE A 70 -6.55 -6.28 -7.63
CA PHE A 70 -6.48 -7.71 -7.33
C PHE A 70 -5.70 -7.98 -6.04
N TYR A 71 -4.51 -7.40 -5.88
CA TYR A 71 -3.72 -7.52 -4.66
C TYR A 71 -4.53 -7.09 -3.43
N GLY A 72 -5.17 -5.91 -3.47
CA GLY A 72 -5.95 -5.41 -2.35
C GLY A 72 -7.11 -6.35 -1.99
N GLY A 73 -7.90 -6.73 -3.00
CA GLY A 73 -9.11 -7.51 -2.80
C GLY A 73 -8.90 -8.98 -2.50
N PHE A 74 -7.95 -9.64 -3.15
CA PHE A 74 -7.80 -11.11 -3.11
C PHE A 74 -6.56 -11.60 -2.37
N ILE A 75 -5.59 -10.72 -2.11
CA ILE A 75 -4.37 -11.08 -1.36
C ILE A 75 -4.40 -10.41 0.01
N SER A 76 -4.32 -9.09 0.05
CA SER A 76 -4.16 -8.30 1.29
C SER A 76 -5.34 -8.47 2.25
N ALA A 77 -6.58 -8.24 1.78
CA ALA A 77 -7.75 -8.29 2.66
C ALA A 77 -8.05 -9.70 3.21
N PRO A 78 -8.06 -10.79 2.41
CA PRO A 78 -8.26 -12.14 2.93
C PRO A 78 -7.15 -12.54 3.91
N LEU A 79 -5.89 -12.27 3.56
CA LEU A 79 -4.74 -12.58 4.42
C LEU A 79 -4.88 -11.93 5.81
N ASN A 80 -5.17 -10.62 5.84
CA ASN A 80 -5.39 -9.91 7.09
C ASN A 80 -6.61 -10.46 7.85
N HIS A 81 -7.71 -10.77 7.16
CA HIS A 81 -8.89 -11.35 7.79
C HIS A 81 -8.58 -12.68 8.47
N PHE A 82 -7.89 -13.60 7.77
CA PHE A 82 -7.55 -14.91 8.31
C PHE A 82 -6.59 -14.80 9.49
N PHE A 83 -5.53 -14.00 9.41
CA PHE A 83 -4.59 -13.83 10.53
C PHE A 83 -5.28 -13.24 11.76
N MET A 84 -6.07 -12.18 11.57
CA MET A 84 -6.78 -11.55 12.69
C MET A 84 -7.81 -12.49 13.30
N THR A 85 -8.57 -13.22 12.48
CA THR A 85 -9.55 -14.19 12.99
C THR A 85 -8.88 -15.38 13.70
N ALA A 86 -7.76 -15.89 13.18
CA ALA A 86 -7.00 -16.95 13.84
C ALA A 86 -6.49 -16.48 15.21
N LEU A 87 -5.91 -15.28 15.28
CA LEU A 87 -5.40 -14.71 16.51
C LEU A 87 -6.53 -14.47 17.54
N GLN A 88 -7.64 -13.88 17.10
CA GLN A 88 -8.82 -13.68 17.95
C GLN A 88 -9.40 -14.98 18.48
N ARG A 89 -9.32 -16.09 17.72
CA ARG A 89 -9.74 -17.42 18.19
C ARG A 89 -8.80 -17.95 19.29
N ILE A 90 -7.48 -17.78 19.13
CA ILE A 90 -6.49 -18.21 20.13
C ILE A 90 -6.67 -17.46 21.47
N PHE A 91 -7.04 -16.18 21.41
CA PHE A 91 -7.24 -15.33 22.58
C PHE A 91 -8.71 -15.21 23.01
N LYS A 92 -9.61 -16.03 22.44
CA LYS A 92 -11.03 -16.00 22.78
C LYS A 92 -11.23 -16.28 24.27
N GLY A 93 -11.99 -15.41 24.95
CA GLY A 93 -12.26 -15.52 26.38
C GLY A 93 -11.11 -15.04 27.29
N ARG A 94 -9.97 -14.59 26.74
CA ARG A 94 -8.87 -14.02 27.52
C ARG A 94 -8.93 -12.49 27.49
N THR A 95 -9.47 -11.88 28.54
CA THR A 95 -9.68 -10.42 28.64
C THR A 95 -8.66 -9.69 29.49
N GLY A 96 -7.77 -10.41 30.19
CA GLY A 96 -6.75 -9.80 31.04
C GLY A 96 -5.75 -8.95 30.26
N PHE A 97 -5.17 -7.95 30.93
CA PHE A 97 -4.13 -7.07 30.37
C PHE A 97 -3.01 -7.87 29.69
N TRP A 98 -2.48 -8.89 30.36
CA TRP A 98 -1.42 -9.76 29.81
C TRP A 98 -1.83 -10.50 28.54
N ALA A 99 -3.09 -10.95 28.45
CA ALA A 99 -3.59 -11.61 27.26
C ALA A 99 -3.67 -10.64 26.07
N LYS A 100 -4.12 -9.40 26.30
CA LYS A 100 -4.19 -8.36 25.27
C LYS A 100 -2.81 -7.89 24.82
N SER A 101 -1.86 -7.77 25.75
CA SER A 101 -0.46 -7.47 25.44
C SER A 101 0.17 -8.58 24.61
N LEU A 102 -0.05 -9.85 24.96
CA LEU A 102 0.48 -10.98 24.20
C LEU A 102 -0.16 -11.09 22.80
N GLU A 103 -1.47 -10.88 22.67
CA GLU A 103 -2.17 -10.80 21.38
C GLU A 103 -1.53 -9.72 20.48
N SER A 104 -1.24 -8.55 21.06
CA SER A 104 -0.60 -7.45 20.35
C SER A 104 0.85 -7.78 19.95
N LEU A 105 1.63 -8.40 20.83
CA LEU A 105 3.00 -8.81 20.53
C LEU A 105 3.06 -9.84 19.40
N LEU A 106 2.18 -10.84 19.42
CA LEU A 106 2.11 -11.84 18.34
C LEU A 106 1.70 -11.20 17.01
N THR A 107 0.81 -10.20 17.06
CA THR A 107 0.47 -9.40 15.87
C THR A 107 1.73 -8.74 15.30
N TYR A 108 2.57 -8.15 16.14
CA TYR A 108 3.76 -7.41 15.71
C TYR A 108 4.93 -8.28 15.28
N LEU A 109 5.10 -9.43 15.90
CA LEU A 109 6.27 -10.29 15.70
C LEU A 109 6.03 -11.41 14.68
N LEU A 110 4.78 -11.79 14.43
CA LEU A 110 4.46 -12.86 13.49
C LEU A 110 3.64 -12.35 12.31
N VAL A 111 2.53 -11.67 12.61
CA VAL A 111 1.56 -11.30 11.58
C VAL A 111 2.08 -10.14 10.71
N LEU A 112 2.67 -9.09 11.32
CA LEU A 112 3.22 -7.96 10.56
C LEU A 112 4.38 -8.35 9.63
N PRO A 113 5.41 -9.13 10.05
CA PRO A 113 6.48 -9.55 9.15
C PRO A 113 5.98 -10.32 7.93
N ILE A 114 5.03 -11.24 8.13
CA ILE A 114 4.46 -12.03 7.02
C ILE A 114 3.70 -11.12 6.06
N GLN A 115 2.85 -10.22 6.58
CA GLN A 115 2.12 -9.27 5.75
C GLN A 115 3.06 -8.34 4.97
N ASN A 116 4.08 -7.79 5.62
CA ASN A 116 5.06 -6.91 4.97
C ASN A 116 5.89 -7.66 3.91
N ALA A 117 6.28 -8.91 4.17
CA ALA A 117 6.98 -9.73 3.19
C ALA A 117 6.11 -10.01 1.96
N ILE A 118 4.84 -10.39 2.16
CA ILE A 118 3.90 -10.63 1.05
C ILE A 118 3.61 -9.34 0.28
N TYR A 119 3.47 -8.21 0.97
CA TYR A 119 3.34 -6.90 0.32
C TYR A 119 4.55 -6.60 -0.56
N LEU A 120 5.78 -6.68 -0.01
CA LEU A 120 7.00 -6.40 -0.76
C LEU A 120 7.20 -7.35 -1.95
N ALA A 121 6.90 -8.64 -1.76
CA ALA A 121 6.94 -9.62 -2.85
C ALA A 121 5.94 -9.27 -3.96
N SER A 122 4.71 -8.94 -3.59
CA SER A 122 3.67 -8.52 -4.53
C SER A 122 4.08 -7.25 -5.27
N MET A 123 4.66 -6.27 -4.57
CA MET A 123 5.14 -5.04 -5.19
C MET A 123 6.29 -5.28 -6.16
N ALA A 124 7.19 -6.23 -5.85
CA ALA A 124 8.27 -6.63 -6.76
C ALA A 124 7.69 -7.25 -8.05
N ILE A 125 6.75 -8.19 -7.93
CA ILE A 125 6.11 -8.85 -9.07
C ILE A 125 5.31 -7.85 -9.92
N ILE A 126 4.51 -6.98 -9.28
CA ILE A 126 3.75 -5.93 -9.98
C ILE A 126 4.67 -4.94 -10.68
N ALA A 127 5.86 -4.70 -10.12
CA ALA A 127 6.88 -3.87 -10.74
C ALA A 127 7.53 -4.50 -11.97
N GLY A 128 7.44 -5.81 -12.14
CA GLY A 128 8.01 -6.56 -13.26
C GLY A 128 9.06 -7.60 -12.86
N ALA A 129 9.26 -7.87 -11.56
CA ALA A 129 10.16 -8.94 -11.14
C ALA A 129 9.65 -10.30 -11.65
N ASN A 130 10.50 -11.01 -12.39
CA ASN A 130 10.18 -12.29 -13.02
C ASN A 130 10.99 -13.46 -12.46
N THR A 131 11.95 -13.21 -11.57
CA THR A 131 12.75 -14.25 -10.90
C THR A 131 12.63 -14.20 -9.38
N VAL A 132 12.80 -15.37 -8.74
CA VAL A 132 12.79 -15.49 -7.28
C VAL A 132 13.92 -14.66 -6.65
N GLN A 133 15.07 -14.56 -7.33
CA GLN A 133 16.23 -13.81 -6.90
C GLN A 133 15.93 -12.30 -6.81
N GLN A 134 15.21 -11.74 -7.80
CA GLN A 134 14.79 -10.32 -7.76
C GLN A 134 13.80 -10.04 -6.62
N VAL A 135 12.86 -10.96 -6.39
CA VAL A 135 11.91 -10.85 -5.28
C VAL A 135 12.65 -10.94 -3.95
N ARG A 136 13.53 -11.93 -3.77
CA ARG A 136 14.35 -12.10 -2.57
C ARG A 136 15.25 -10.89 -2.31
N GLY A 137 15.87 -10.32 -3.35
CA GLY A 137 16.66 -9.10 -3.24
C GLY A 137 15.82 -7.93 -2.73
N THR A 138 14.59 -7.77 -3.24
CA THR A 138 13.66 -6.75 -2.76
C THR A 138 13.30 -6.95 -1.29
N LEU A 139 12.98 -8.19 -0.88
CA LEU A 139 12.67 -8.50 0.51
C LEU A 139 13.85 -8.21 1.43
N HIS A 140 15.05 -8.66 1.06
CA HIS A 140 16.25 -8.45 1.87
C HIS A 140 16.56 -6.95 2.05
N ALA A 141 16.42 -6.16 0.99
CA ALA A 141 16.68 -4.73 1.03
C ALA A 141 15.60 -3.93 1.79
N ALA A 142 14.32 -4.32 1.68
CA ALA A 142 13.21 -3.48 2.12
C ALA A 142 12.47 -3.97 3.36
N LEU A 143 12.56 -5.25 3.73
CA LEU A 143 11.75 -5.82 4.82
C LEU A 143 12.09 -5.19 6.18
N LEU A 144 13.37 -5.18 6.57
CA LEU A 144 13.79 -4.59 7.85
C LEU A 144 13.48 -3.09 7.95
N PRO A 145 13.81 -2.25 6.94
CA PRO A 145 13.38 -0.85 6.95
C PRO A 145 11.87 -0.68 7.09
N MET A 146 11.08 -1.48 6.37
CA MET A 146 9.61 -1.44 6.43
C MET A 146 9.08 -1.85 7.82
N MET A 147 9.69 -2.87 8.42
CA MET A 147 9.34 -3.32 9.78
C MET A 147 9.63 -2.24 10.83
N LYS A 148 10.78 -1.58 10.77
CA LYS A 148 11.13 -0.48 11.70
C LYS A 148 10.09 0.63 11.67
N VAL A 149 9.68 1.06 10.48
CA VAL A 149 8.64 2.09 10.36
C VAL A 149 7.29 1.55 10.84
N SER A 150 6.95 0.32 10.50
CA SER A 150 5.70 -0.31 10.95
C SER A 150 5.61 -0.35 12.48
N TRP A 151 6.68 -0.76 13.16
CA TRP A 151 6.73 -0.80 14.63
C TRP A 151 6.67 0.58 15.29
N ALA A 152 7.22 1.62 14.65
CA ALA A 152 7.12 2.98 15.16
C ALA A 152 5.70 3.56 14.98
N VAL A 153 5.08 3.31 13.82
CA VAL A 153 3.77 3.86 13.47
C VAL A 153 2.64 3.15 14.21
N HIS A 154 2.73 1.84 14.40
CA HIS A 154 1.65 1.04 14.97
C HIS A 154 1.16 1.48 16.38
N PRO A 155 2.03 1.73 17.38
CA PRO A 155 1.56 2.19 18.69
C PRO A 155 0.88 3.56 18.61
N VAL A 156 1.39 4.47 17.76
CA VAL A 156 0.81 5.80 17.56
C VAL A 156 -0.59 5.70 16.96
N ILE A 157 -0.75 4.94 15.87
CA ILE A 157 -2.06 4.79 15.23
C ILE A 157 -3.06 4.08 16.14
N THR A 158 -2.62 3.08 16.92
CA THR A 158 -3.48 2.37 17.88
C THR A 158 -3.91 3.26 19.03
N ALA A 159 -3.02 4.12 19.55
CA ALA A 159 -3.38 5.09 20.59
C ALA A 159 -4.45 6.07 20.08
N ILE A 160 -4.27 6.64 18.89
CA ILE A 160 -5.26 7.55 18.27
C ILE A 160 -6.58 6.82 18.05
N THR A 161 -6.53 5.62 17.48
CA THR A 161 -7.73 4.84 17.14
C THR A 161 -8.55 4.46 18.38
N THR A 162 -7.89 4.14 19.50
CA THR A 162 -8.58 3.70 20.71
C THR A 162 -9.06 4.87 21.57
N GLN A 163 -8.31 5.97 21.66
CA GLN A 163 -8.62 7.11 22.52
C GLN A 163 -9.50 8.17 21.85
N VAL A 164 -9.36 8.38 20.54
CA VAL A 164 -10.01 9.50 19.82
C VAL A 164 -11.18 9.02 18.98
N ILE A 165 -11.07 7.85 18.35
CA ILE A 165 -12.02 7.42 17.32
C ILE A 165 -13.12 6.50 17.90
N PRO A 166 -14.42 6.85 17.73
CA PRO A 166 -15.52 5.99 18.16
C PRO A 166 -15.47 4.60 17.50
N PRO A 167 -15.84 3.52 18.21
CA PRO A 167 -15.66 2.14 17.74
C PRO A 167 -16.17 1.86 16.32
N GLN A 168 -17.32 2.42 15.96
CA GLN A 168 -17.96 2.28 14.65
C GLN A 168 -17.16 2.89 13.50
N PHE A 169 -16.34 3.92 13.74
CA PHE A 169 -15.57 4.61 12.71
C PHE A 169 -14.11 4.17 12.61
N ARG A 170 -13.63 3.34 13.55
CA ARG A 170 -12.22 2.90 13.60
C ARG A 170 -11.74 2.28 12.29
N VAL A 171 -12.55 1.41 11.68
CA VAL A 171 -12.17 0.76 10.41
C VAL A 171 -12.09 1.77 9.26
N VAL A 172 -12.98 2.75 9.22
CA VAL A 172 -12.95 3.82 8.19
C VAL A 172 -11.70 4.67 8.36
N PHE A 173 -11.41 5.09 9.60
CA PHE A 173 -10.20 5.84 9.93
C PHE A 173 -8.93 5.08 9.53
N LEU A 174 -8.83 3.79 9.89
CA LEU A 174 -7.67 2.95 9.56
C LEU A 174 -7.51 2.77 8.04
N ASN A 175 -8.61 2.66 7.29
CA ASN A 175 -8.57 2.58 5.83
C ASN A 175 -8.04 3.88 5.20
N LEU A 176 -8.47 5.04 5.70
CA LEU A 176 -7.99 6.35 5.23
C LEU A 176 -6.51 6.56 5.58
N PHE A 177 -6.12 6.24 6.82
CA PHE A 177 -4.73 6.30 7.24
C PHE A 177 -3.85 5.36 6.41
N GLY A 178 -4.33 4.13 6.19
CA GLY A 178 -3.69 3.14 5.34
C GLY A 178 -3.51 3.62 3.90
N LEU A 179 -4.52 4.28 3.33
CA LEU A 179 -4.43 4.91 2.01
C LEU A 179 -3.32 5.97 1.96
N CYS A 180 -3.27 6.88 2.95
CA CYS A 180 -2.25 7.94 3.03
C CYS A 180 -0.83 7.37 3.12
N ILE A 181 -0.59 6.46 4.06
CA ILE A 181 0.73 5.85 4.27
C ILE A 181 1.14 4.99 3.07
N SER A 182 0.23 4.18 2.53
CA SER A 182 0.52 3.35 1.36
C SER A 182 0.85 4.20 0.14
N THR A 183 0.14 5.31 -0.05
CA THR A 183 0.41 6.27 -1.14
C THR A 183 1.77 6.92 -0.97
N TYR A 184 2.13 7.35 0.24
CA TYR A 184 3.45 7.91 0.53
C TYR A 184 4.57 6.92 0.18
N PHE A 185 4.49 5.67 0.67
CA PHE A 185 5.51 4.67 0.39
C PHE A 185 5.60 4.28 -1.09
N ASN A 186 4.45 4.08 -1.75
CA ASN A 186 4.42 3.77 -3.18
C ASN A 186 5.01 4.91 -4.01
N THR A 187 4.68 6.15 -3.68
CA THR A 187 5.24 7.34 -4.34
C THR A 187 6.75 7.40 -4.17
N ARG A 188 7.24 7.27 -2.93
CA ARG A 188 8.69 7.28 -2.64
C ARG A 188 9.44 6.17 -3.38
N ALA A 189 8.87 4.97 -3.45
CA ALA A 189 9.44 3.86 -4.19
C ALA A 189 9.49 4.14 -5.70
N LYS A 190 8.42 4.69 -6.29
CA LYS A 190 8.37 5.07 -7.71
C LYS A 190 9.38 6.17 -8.04
N MET A 191 9.47 7.21 -7.20
CA MET A 191 10.41 8.30 -7.41
C MET A 191 11.87 7.85 -7.33
N ARG A 192 12.21 6.90 -6.43
CA ARG A 192 13.55 6.31 -6.37
C ARG A 192 13.93 5.59 -7.66
N ARG A 193 13.04 4.73 -8.18
CA ARG A 193 13.26 4.01 -9.45
C ARG A 193 13.46 4.95 -10.62
N VAL A 194 12.67 6.02 -10.68
CA VAL A 194 12.79 7.07 -11.69
C VAL A 194 14.16 7.76 -11.60
N ALA A 195 14.61 8.10 -10.39
CA ALA A 195 15.90 8.74 -10.19
C ALA A 195 17.07 7.79 -10.56
N GLU A 196 16.98 6.51 -10.21
CA GLU A 196 17.96 5.49 -10.59
C GLU A 196 18.02 5.31 -12.11
N ALA A 197 16.88 5.23 -12.79
CA ALA A 197 16.81 5.13 -14.24
C ALA A 197 17.42 6.34 -14.95
N ARG A 198 17.21 7.55 -14.40
CA ARG A 198 17.83 8.79 -14.92
C ARG A 198 19.34 8.78 -14.78
N LYS A 199 19.86 8.44 -13.59
CA LYS A 199 21.32 8.31 -13.38
C LYS A 199 21.94 7.30 -14.33
N GLN A 200 21.29 6.17 -14.56
CA GLN A 200 21.79 5.17 -15.51
C GLN A 200 21.75 5.67 -16.96
N ALA A 201 20.75 6.45 -17.36
CA ALA A 201 20.68 7.05 -18.69
C ALA A 201 21.78 8.10 -18.88
N GLU A 202 22.04 8.94 -17.88
CA GLU A 202 23.11 9.94 -17.88
C GLU A 202 24.50 9.26 -18.00
N LEU A 203 24.76 8.24 -17.18
CA LEU A 203 26.03 7.48 -17.27
C LEU A 203 26.25 6.82 -18.63
N LYS A 204 25.18 6.30 -19.26
CA LYS A 204 25.25 5.72 -20.60
C LYS A 204 25.46 6.76 -21.69
N ALA A 205 24.89 7.96 -21.54
CA ALA A 205 25.12 9.05 -22.48
C ALA A 205 26.58 9.52 -22.42
N SER A 206 27.10 9.79 -21.22
CA SER A 206 28.50 10.20 -21.04
C SER A 206 29.49 9.15 -21.53
N ALA A 207 29.26 7.85 -21.28
CA ALA A 207 30.12 6.79 -21.79
C ALA A 207 30.10 6.69 -23.33
N LYS A 208 28.96 6.99 -23.95
CA LYS A 208 28.83 6.98 -25.41
C LYS A 208 29.53 8.18 -26.06
N ASP A 209 29.48 9.34 -25.42
CA ASP A 209 30.18 10.54 -25.90
C ASP A 209 31.70 10.34 -25.81
N GLU A 210 32.20 9.73 -24.72
CA GLU A 210 33.63 9.38 -24.53
C GLU A 210 34.12 8.34 -25.56
N GLU A 211 33.32 7.32 -25.88
CA GLU A 211 33.64 6.33 -26.92
C GLU A 211 33.68 6.96 -28.33
N LEU A 212 32.83 7.96 -28.60
CA LEU A 212 32.78 8.67 -29.89
C LEU A 212 34.00 9.60 -30.07
N ASP A 213 34.45 10.24 -28.99
CA ASP A 213 35.65 11.08 -28.97
C ASP A 213 36.93 10.24 -29.20
N ASP A 214 37.01 9.03 -28.63
CA ASP A 214 38.13 8.12 -28.85
C ASP A 214 38.18 7.58 -30.29
N GLU A 215 37.03 7.21 -30.90
CA GLU A 215 36.98 6.75 -32.30
C GLU A 215 37.36 7.86 -33.30
N THR A 216 36.93 9.11 -33.06
CA THR A 216 37.30 10.25 -33.91
C THR A 216 38.78 10.62 -33.78
N PHE A 217 39.40 10.40 -32.62
CA PHE A 217 40.84 10.62 -32.42
C PHE A 217 41.70 9.55 -33.12
N VAL A 218 41.26 8.29 -33.19
CA VAL A 218 41.97 7.20 -33.87
C VAL A 218 41.85 7.29 -35.40
N GLY A 219 40.73 7.79 -35.92
CA GLY A 219 40.49 7.92 -37.37
C GLY A 219 41.30 9.00 -38.11
N HIS A 220 42.09 9.82 -37.39
CA HIS A 220 42.90 10.90 -37.94
C HIS A 220 44.41 10.60 -38.05
N LYS A 221 44.84 9.35 -37.82
CA LYS A 221 46.20 8.86 -38.10
C LYS A 221 46.26 8.00 -39.35
#